data_AF-A0A929ZF82-F1
#
_entry.id   AF-A0A929ZF82-F1
#
_cell.length_a   1.000
_cell.length_b   1.000
_cell.length_c   1.000
_cell.angle_alpha   90.00
_cell.angle_beta   90.00
_cell.angle_gamma   90.00
#
_symmetry.space_group_name_H-M   'P 1'
#
loop_
_entity.id
_entity.type
_entity.pdbx_description
1 polymer ?
#
loop_
_entity_poly.entity_id
_entity_poly.type
_entity_poly.pdbx_seq_one_letter_code
_entity_poly.pdbx_strand_id
1 'polypeptide(L)'
;EMSEATRILGMGSVTGFEIRARFGEGTPLAQRKLNNPDSEGVAYMTVQGVPAPAREKVAEWLAPKRAARLERTLAMAGRANKILTDLGLEPFDPQADMVGISQYANGGGITERHLLAAMASALIRGFGRGPALVQGLDSMGVEIPESLARVLSDADNPHLMYDLLGVLKANYLDRIYIQPTDELPSAAEVVEFADSVGAIATYAYLGDVSASPTGDKKAEKFEDDFLDELFEYMESIGLRAVTYMPPRNTPEQLERIHALAAAHGMLEISGVDINQPRQRFTCEELRRPEFADLNEATWALVAHEALSSVDPSLHLLGRTGRLTPEALAERISQYAPLGRAIADGEDAAAVAARATSIN
;
A
#
# COMPACT_ATOMS: atom_id res chain seq x y z
N GLU A 1 3.91 9.80 15.71
CA GLU A 1 2.80 10.76 15.50
C GLU A 1 1.47 10.03 15.32
N MET A 2 1.28 9.23 14.26
CA MET A 2 0.00 8.53 14.01
C MET A 2 -0.50 7.68 15.19
N SER A 3 0.36 6.86 15.81
CA SER A 3 -0.04 6.05 16.98
C SER A 3 -0.49 6.88 18.18
N GLU A 4 0.05 8.09 18.33
CA GLU A 4 -0.36 9.00 19.40
C GLU A 4 -1.70 9.66 19.07
N ALA A 5 -1.90 10.06 17.81
CA ALA A 5 -3.17 10.60 17.34
C ALA A 5 -4.31 9.57 17.48
N THR A 6 -4.08 8.31 17.11
CA THR A 6 -5.08 7.24 17.27
C THR A 6 -5.39 6.99 18.75
N ARG A 7 -4.38 6.97 19.62
CA ARG A 7 -4.57 6.83 21.07
C ARG A 7 -5.43 7.95 21.65
N ILE A 8 -5.18 9.20 21.27
CA ILE A 8 -5.99 10.36 21.69
C ILE A 8 -7.45 10.21 21.24
N LEU A 9 -7.67 9.58 20.08
CA LEU A 9 -8.99 9.35 19.50
C LEU A 9 -9.65 8.04 19.95
N GLY A 10 -9.01 7.24 20.83
CA GLY A 10 -9.52 5.93 21.23
C GLY A 10 -9.57 4.91 20.09
N MET A 11 -8.62 5.00 19.16
CA MET A 11 -8.49 4.10 18.01
C MET A 11 -7.27 3.19 18.17
N GLY A 12 -7.41 1.92 17.77
CA GLY A 12 -6.27 1.04 17.56
C GLY A 12 -5.41 1.51 16.39
N SER A 13 -4.11 1.27 16.46
CA SER A 13 -3.18 1.54 15.37
C SER A 13 -2.17 0.42 15.21
N VAL A 14 -1.78 0.18 13.97
CA VAL A 14 -0.69 -0.73 13.61
C VAL A 14 0.33 0.05 12.79
N THR A 15 1.59 -0.04 13.19
CA THR A 15 2.75 0.47 12.48
C THR A 15 3.14 -0.52 11.39
N GLY A 16 3.30 -0.03 10.18
CA GLY A 16 3.75 -0.83 9.06
C GLY A 16 4.35 0.03 7.95
N PHE A 17 4.80 -0.65 6.91
CA PHE A 17 5.24 -0.02 5.68
C PHE A 17 4.88 -0.88 4.47
N GLU A 18 4.82 -0.24 3.31
CA GLU A 18 4.65 -0.91 2.02
C GLU A 18 5.97 -0.82 1.23
N ILE A 19 6.35 -1.90 0.57
CA ILE A 19 7.56 -2.01 -0.22
C ILE A 19 7.31 -2.77 -1.52
N ARG A 20 7.98 -2.33 -2.60
CA ARG A 20 8.03 -3.09 -3.85
C ARG A 20 9.12 -4.14 -3.73
N ALA A 21 8.82 -5.37 -4.09
CA ALA A 21 9.77 -6.47 -4.05
C ALA A 21 9.78 -7.25 -5.37
N ARG A 22 10.96 -7.72 -5.78
CA ARG A 22 11.07 -8.72 -6.85
C ARG A 22 10.44 -10.02 -6.34
N PHE A 23 9.59 -10.62 -7.15
CA PHE A 23 8.72 -11.71 -6.70
C PHE A 23 8.81 -12.89 -7.67
N GLY A 24 8.83 -14.11 -7.13
CA GLY A 24 8.82 -15.31 -7.98
C GLY A 24 10.13 -15.63 -8.67
N GLU A 25 11.28 -15.11 -8.20
CA GLU A 25 12.57 -15.35 -8.85
C GLU A 25 12.84 -16.85 -9.05
N GLY A 26 13.16 -17.24 -10.30
CA GLY A 26 13.35 -18.65 -10.67
C GLY A 26 12.05 -19.44 -10.89
N THR A 27 10.88 -18.79 -10.86
CA THR A 27 9.56 -19.38 -11.11
C THR A 27 8.83 -18.64 -12.24
N PRO A 28 7.73 -19.19 -12.81
CA PRO A 28 6.92 -18.48 -13.80
C PRO A 28 6.35 -17.14 -13.29
N LEU A 29 6.16 -16.98 -11.98
CA LEU A 29 5.62 -15.75 -11.39
C LEU A 29 6.51 -14.51 -11.64
N ALA A 30 7.82 -14.67 -11.82
CA ALA A 30 8.73 -13.57 -12.16
C ALA A 30 8.46 -12.95 -13.54
N GLN A 31 7.64 -13.58 -14.38
CA GLN A 31 7.26 -13.08 -15.70
C GLN A 31 5.75 -12.77 -15.78
N ARG A 32 5.08 -12.68 -14.63
CA ARG A 32 3.66 -12.35 -14.56
C ARG A 32 3.46 -10.94 -14.02
N LYS A 33 2.32 -10.39 -14.41
CA LYS A 33 1.78 -9.16 -13.84
C LYS A 33 1.09 -9.51 -12.52
N LEU A 34 1.65 -9.02 -11.43
CA LEU A 34 1.14 -9.16 -10.06
C LEU A 34 0.37 -7.88 -9.69
N ASN A 35 0.15 -7.61 -8.41
CA ASN A 35 -0.45 -6.35 -7.94
C ASN A 35 0.28 -5.04 -8.32
N ASN A 36 1.42 -5.10 -9.03
CA ASN A 36 2.08 -3.94 -9.60
C ASN A 36 1.68 -3.74 -11.07
N PRO A 37 0.93 -2.68 -11.42
CA PRO A 37 0.52 -2.44 -12.79
C PRO A 37 1.67 -2.07 -13.74
N ASP A 38 2.77 -1.54 -13.20
CA ASP A 38 3.82 -0.89 -13.98
C ASP A 38 5.05 -1.79 -14.21
N SER A 39 5.18 -2.90 -13.49
CA SER A 39 6.37 -3.77 -13.51
C SER A 39 6.00 -5.25 -13.35
N GLU A 40 6.28 -6.05 -14.38
CA GLU A 40 6.20 -7.52 -14.32
C GLU A 40 7.20 -8.08 -13.29
N GLY A 41 6.82 -9.16 -12.61
CA GLY A 41 7.68 -9.82 -11.61
C GLY A 41 7.96 -8.98 -10.36
N VAL A 42 7.25 -7.86 -10.17
CA VAL A 42 7.34 -7.02 -8.97
C VAL A 42 6.01 -7.03 -8.25
N ALA A 43 6.05 -7.24 -6.93
CA ALA A 43 4.87 -7.15 -6.08
C ALA A 43 4.99 -5.97 -5.10
N TYR A 44 3.87 -5.35 -4.79
CA TYR A 44 3.68 -4.58 -3.56
C TYR A 44 3.45 -5.54 -2.40
N MET A 45 4.28 -5.43 -1.37
CA MET A 45 4.15 -6.17 -0.12
C MET A 45 3.98 -5.16 1.01
N THR A 46 3.20 -5.53 2.02
CA THR A 46 3.14 -4.79 3.27
C THR A 46 3.88 -5.55 4.37
N VAL A 47 4.47 -4.82 5.29
CA VAL A 47 4.99 -5.37 6.55
C VAL A 47 4.23 -4.68 7.67
N GLN A 48 3.51 -5.45 8.46
CA GLN A 48 2.56 -4.94 9.44
C GLN A 48 2.92 -5.35 10.86
N GLY A 49 2.50 -4.57 11.84
CA GLY A 49 2.68 -4.89 13.25
C GLY A 49 4.11 -4.71 13.76
N VAL A 50 4.86 -3.76 13.20
CA VAL A 50 6.27 -3.53 13.57
C VAL A 50 6.38 -3.18 15.06
N PRO A 51 6.99 -4.03 15.90
CA PRO A 51 7.15 -3.74 17.32
C PRO A 51 7.93 -2.44 17.54
N ALA A 52 7.53 -1.65 18.53
CA ALA A 52 8.09 -0.32 18.77
C ALA A 52 9.63 -0.31 18.91
N PRO A 53 10.27 -1.28 19.61
CA PRO A 53 11.73 -1.34 19.70
C PRO A 53 12.45 -1.59 18.37
N ALA A 54 11.76 -2.10 17.34
CA ALA A 54 12.37 -2.47 16.07
C ALA A 54 12.29 -1.36 15.00
N ARG A 55 11.59 -0.25 15.28
CA ARG A 55 11.31 0.81 14.29
C ARG A 55 12.59 1.46 13.73
N GLU A 56 13.63 1.62 14.55
CA GLU A 56 14.92 2.17 14.10
C GLU A 56 15.61 1.22 13.10
N LYS A 57 15.68 -0.07 13.42
CA LYS A 57 16.21 -1.10 12.52
C LYS A 57 15.44 -1.16 11.18
N VAL A 58 14.12 -0.96 11.22
CA VAL A 58 13.28 -0.83 10.00
C VAL A 58 13.67 0.42 9.19
N ALA A 59 13.84 1.57 9.84
CA ALA A 59 14.24 2.80 9.16
C ALA A 59 15.62 2.65 8.49
N GLU A 60 16.59 2.03 9.18
CA GLU A 60 17.92 1.73 8.64
C GLU A 60 17.84 0.79 7.43
N TRP A 61 17.06 -0.28 7.52
CA TRP A 61 16.91 -1.24 6.43
C TRP A 61 16.25 -0.65 5.19
N LEU A 62 15.28 0.26 5.38
CA LEU A 62 14.58 0.98 4.30
C LEU A 62 15.42 2.12 3.69
N ALA A 63 16.33 2.73 4.45
CA ALA A 63 17.11 3.89 4.01
C ALA A 63 17.80 3.73 2.63
N PRO A 64 18.57 2.65 2.35
CA PRO A 64 19.20 2.50 1.03
C PRO A 64 18.17 2.36 -0.11
N LYS A 65 17.04 1.70 0.13
CA LYS A 65 15.98 1.54 -0.88
C LYS A 65 15.28 2.88 -1.16
N ARG A 66 15.07 3.70 -0.12
CA ARG A 66 14.55 5.07 -0.28
C ARG A 66 15.50 5.94 -1.10
N ALA A 67 16.82 5.83 -0.86
CA ALA A 67 17.84 6.57 -1.62
C ALA A 67 17.83 6.17 -3.11
N ALA A 68 17.85 4.86 -3.41
CA ALA A 68 17.77 4.36 -4.79
C ALA A 68 16.47 4.80 -5.49
N ARG A 69 15.33 4.77 -4.77
CA ARG A 69 14.05 5.27 -5.29
C ARG A 69 14.10 6.77 -5.60
N LEU A 70 14.76 7.57 -4.75
CA LEU A 70 14.95 9.00 -4.98
C LEU A 70 15.77 9.26 -6.25
N GLU A 71 16.89 8.58 -6.43
CA GLU A 71 17.73 8.72 -7.63
C GLU A 71 16.93 8.39 -8.90
N ARG A 72 16.20 7.27 -8.91
CA ARG A 72 15.33 6.92 -10.03
C ARG A 72 14.24 7.98 -10.28
N THR A 73 13.63 8.49 -9.22
CA THR A 73 12.56 9.50 -9.33
C THR A 73 13.08 10.83 -9.84
N LEU A 74 14.31 11.23 -9.47
CA LEU A 74 14.98 12.41 -10.02
C LEU A 74 15.27 12.25 -11.52
N ALA A 75 15.67 11.06 -11.97
CA ALA A 75 15.84 10.78 -13.40
C ALA A 75 14.50 10.85 -14.16
N MET A 76 13.41 10.33 -13.59
CA MET A 76 12.06 10.49 -14.16
C MET A 76 11.61 11.96 -14.17
N ALA A 77 11.97 12.75 -13.14
CA ALA A 77 11.72 14.19 -13.10
C ALA A 77 12.43 14.94 -14.24
N GLY A 78 13.65 14.54 -14.60
CA GLY A 78 14.34 15.06 -15.78
C GLY A 78 13.55 14.81 -17.08
N ARG A 79 12.97 13.61 -17.25
CA ARG A 79 12.11 13.30 -18.40
C ARG A 79 10.83 14.13 -18.41
N ALA A 80 10.18 14.28 -17.26
CA ALA A 80 8.98 15.11 -17.11
C ALA A 80 9.26 16.59 -17.43
N ASN A 81 10.36 17.14 -16.91
CA ASN A 81 10.76 18.52 -17.19
C ASN A 81 11.09 18.73 -18.67
N LYS A 82 11.67 17.74 -19.35
CA LYS A 82 11.86 17.82 -20.80
C LYS A 82 10.52 17.98 -21.54
N ILE A 83 9.49 17.25 -21.14
CA ILE A 83 8.15 17.38 -21.72
C ILE A 83 7.62 18.81 -21.51
N LEU A 84 7.75 19.37 -20.30
CA LEU A 84 7.32 20.73 -20.01
C LEU A 84 8.05 21.76 -20.86
N THR A 85 9.38 21.65 -20.97
CA THR A 85 10.18 22.59 -21.78
C THR A 85 9.89 22.48 -23.27
N ASP A 86 9.64 21.28 -23.79
CA ASP A 86 9.28 21.07 -25.20
C ASP A 86 7.90 21.68 -25.53
N LEU A 87 7.03 21.84 -24.52
CA LEU A 87 5.76 22.57 -24.61
C LEU A 87 5.91 24.09 -24.44
N GLY A 88 7.13 24.59 -24.20
CA GLY A 88 7.38 26.00 -23.92
C GLY A 88 6.95 26.44 -22.51
N LEU A 89 6.73 25.50 -21.58
CA LEU A 89 6.37 25.76 -20.20
C LEU A 89 7.59 25.81 -19.30
N GLU A 90 7.47 26.51 -18.17
CA GLU A 90 8.50 26.53 -17.14
C GLU A 90 8.58 25.15 -16.44
N PRO A 91 9.78 24.55 -16.33
CA PRO A 91 9.96 23.30 -15.60
C PRO A 91 9.72 23.48 -14.09
N PHE A 92 9.45 22.40 -13.37
CA PHE A 92 9.45 22.41 -11.91
C PHE A 92 10.84 22.14 -11.35
N ASP A 93 11.12 22.58 -10.12
CA ASP A 93 12.34 22.23 -9.40
C ASP A 93 12.13 20.89 -8.67
N PRO A 94 12.83 19.80 -9.04
CA PRO A 94 12.66 18.51 -8.38
C PRO A 94 12.94 18.53 -6.88
N GLN A 95 13.81 19.41 -6.38
CA GLN A 95 14.09 19.50 -4.95
C GLN A 95 12.95 20.20 -4.21
N ALA A 96 12.51 21.37 -4.70
CA ALA A 96 11.47 22.14 -4.03
C ALA A 96 10.06 21.58 -4.25
N ASP A 97 9.70 21.33 -5.51
CA ASP A 97 8.32 21.00 -5.93
C ASP A 97 7.98 19.51 -5.80
N MET A 98 8.97 18.63 -5.63
CA MET A 98 8.78 17.18 -5.55
C MET A 98 9.35 16.58 -4.26
N VAL A 99 10.64 16.73 -3.98
CA VAL A 99 11.25 16.21 -2.75
C VAL A 99 10.70 16.93 -1.53
N GLY A 100 10.61 18.27 -1.58
CA GLY A 100 10.15 19.12 -0.48
C GLY A 100 8.73 18.82 0.02
N ILE A 101 7.87 18.27 -0.85
CA ILE A 101 6.47 17.92 -0.50
C ILE A 101 6.28 16.46 -0.08
N SER A 102 7.34 15.64 -0.05
CA SER A 102 7.26 14.18 0.07
C SER A 102 7.53 13.60 1.47
N GLN A 103 7.80 14.46 2.46
CA GLN A 103 8.27 14.03 3.80
C GLN A 103 9.57 13.20 3.78
N TYR A 104 10.34 13.23 2.68
CA TYR A 104 11.58 12.43 2.55
C TYR A 104 12.59 12.69 3.69
N ALA A 105 12.75 13.97 4.07
CA ALA A 105 13.60 14.40 5.17
C ALA A 105 13.16 13.83 6.54
N ASN A 106 11.89 13.47 6.68
CA ASN A 106 11.29 12.93 7.90
C ASN A 106 11.09 11.40 7.83
N GLY A 107 11.77 10.71 6.91
CA GLY A 107 11.67 9.25 6.78
C GLY A 107 10.65 8.78 5.74
N GLY A 108 9.91 9.69 5.09
CA GLY A 108 8.94 9.37 4.03
C GLY A 108 9.59 8.79 2.77
N GLY A 109 8.80 8.06 1.98
CA GLY A 109 9.19 7.56 0.67
C GLY A 109 8.72 8.49 -0.44
N ILE A 110 9.60 8.80 -1.38
CA ILE A 110 9.22 9.51 -2.61
C ILE A 110 8.59 8.52 -3.60
N THR A 111 7.66 8.98 -4.42
CA THR A 111 6.92 8.12 -5.36
C THR A 111 6.58 8.89 -6.62
N GLU A 112 6.13 8.16 -7.64
CA GLU A 112 5.63 8.70 -8.89
C GLU A 112 4.47 9.69 -8.66
N ARG A 113 3.70 9.57 -7.57
CA ARG A 113 2.67 10.56 -7.20
C ARG A 113 3.27 11.94 -6.90
N HIS A 114 4.41 12.02 -6.20
CA HIS A 114 5.06 13.30 -5.92
C HIS A 114 5.59 13.95 -7.19
N LEU A 115 6.17 13.14 -8.09
CA LEU A 115 6.61 13.60 -9.41
C LEU A 115 5.44 14.16 -10.23
N LEU A 116 4.34 13.41 -10.31
CA LEU A 116 3.16 13.82 -11.04
C LEU A 116 2.44 15.03 -10.40
N ALA A 117 2.52 15.18 -9.07
CA ALA A 117 2.04 16.39 -8.38
C ALA A 117 2.84 17.64 -8.77
N ALA A 118 4.17 17.51 -8.84
CA ALA A 118 5.06 18.58 -9.27
C ALA A 118 4.80 18.96 -10.74
N MET A 119 4.69 17.97 -11.62
CA MET A 119 4.34 18.18 -13.03
C MET A 119 2.96 18.80 -13.20
N ALA A 120 1.94 18.30 -12.47
CA ALA A 120 0.59 18.87 -12.47
C ALA A 120 0.61 20.35 -12.06
N SER A 121 1.36 20.68 -11.01
CA SER A 121 1.50 22.06 -10.54
C SER A 121 2.17 22.96 -11.59
N ALA A 122 3.19 22.47 -12.29
CA ALA A 122 3.83 23.21 -13.38
C ALA A 122 2.87 23.44 -14.56
N LEU A 123 2.09 22.44 -14.96
CA LEU A 123 1.08 22.58 -16.00
C LEU A 123 -0.01 23.59 -15.63
N ILE A 124 -0.48 23.55 -14.37
CA ILE A 124 -1.46 24.52 -13.86
C ILE A 124 -0.90 25.95 -13.88
N ARG A 125 0.38 26.14 -13.51
CA ARG A 125 1.04 27.45 -13.60
C ARG A 125 1.20 27.92 -15.06
N GLY A 126 1.61 27.01 -15.95
CA GLY A 126 1.93 27.31 -17.33
C GLY A 126 0.71 27.60 -18.22
N PHE A 127 -0.33 26.78 -18.12
CA PHE A 127 -1.57 26.97 -18.88
C PHE A 127 -2.60 27.86 -18.18
N GLY A 128 -2.50 27.99 -16.85
CA GLY A 128 -3.50 28.66 -16.03
C GLY A 128 -4.66 27.74 -15.63
N ARG A 129 -5.40 28.13 -14.60
CA ARG A 129 -6.58 27.40 -14.10
C ARG A 129 -7.78 27.60 -15.03
N GLY A 130 -8.78 26.73 -14.91
CA GLY A 130 -10.04 26.85 -15.62
C GLY A 130 -10.01 26.24 -17.02
N PRO A 131 -10.84 26.71 -17.97
CA PRO A 131 -10.91 26.15 -19.32
C PRO A 131 -9.56 26.13 -20.08
N ALA A 132 -8.66 27.08 -19.77
CA ALA A 132 -7.33 27.15 -20.37
C ALA A 132 -6.47 25.91 -20.06
N LEU A 133 -6.59 25.34 -18.86
CA LEU A 133 -5.89 24.11 -18.49
C LEU A 133 -6.30 22.95 -19.39
N VAL A 134 -7.61 22.77 -19.59
CA VAL A 134 -8.15 21.68 -20.41
C VAL A 134 -7.72 21.84 -21.87
N GLN A 135 -7.74 23.06 -22.41
CA GLN A 135 -7.22 23.34 -23.76
C GLN A 135 -5.72 23.05 -23.87
N GLY A 136 -4.94 23.40 -22.85
CA GLY A 136 -3.51 23.08 -22.77
C GLY A 136 -3.26 21.58 -22.78
N LEU A 137 -4.01 20.80 -21.99
CA LEU A 137 -3.89 19.35 -21.94
C LEU A 137 -4.32 18.66 -23.24
N ASP A 138 -5.36 19.17 -23.91
CA ASP A 138 -5.78 18.70 -25.23
C ASP A 138 -4.65 18.88 -26.26
N SER A 139 -3.93 20.00 -26.22
CA SER A 139 -2.77 20.24 -27.09
C SER A 139 -1.60 19.26 -26.86
N MET A 140 -1.55 18.63 -25.68
CA MET A 140 -0.57 17.59 -25.38
C MET A 140 -0.97 16.22 -25.94
N GLY A 141 -2.23 16.05 -26.37
CA GLY A 141 -2.81 14.77 -26.76
C GLY A 141 -3.31 13.94 -25.57
N VAL A 142 -3.70 14.60 -24.47
CA VAL A 142 -4.31 13.94 -23.31
C VAL A 142 -5.80 13.72 -23.61
N GLU A 143 -6.25 12.48 -23.67
CA GLU A 143 -7.68 12.20 -23.69
C GLU A 143 -8.26 12.35 -22.28
N ILE A 144 -9.16 13.32 -22.11
CA ILE A 144 -9.81 13.62 -20.82
C ILE A 144 -11.30 13.28 -20.95
N PRO A 145 -11.83 12.34 -20.15
CA PRO A 145 -13.27 12.08 -20.09
C PRO A 145 -14.06 13.36 -19.75
N GLU A 146 -15.27 13.52 -20.31
CA GLU A 146 -16.07 14.75 -20.15
C GLU A 146 -16.32 15.11 -18.68
N SER A 147 -16.59 14.09 -17.85
CA SER A 147 -16.77 14.25 -16.40
C SER A 147 -15.56 14.88 -15.73
N LEU A 148 -14.35 14.49 -16.14
CA LEU A 148 -13.09 14.96 -15.61
C LEU A 148 -12.70 16.32 -16.20
N ALA A 149 -12.98 16.57 -17.47
CA ALA A 149 -12.79 17.87 -18.11
C ALA A 149 -13.55 18.97 -17.36
N ARG A 150 -14.80 18.68 -16.94
CA ARG A 150 -15.60 19.61 -16.12
C ARG A 150 -14.89 19.96 -14.80
N VAL A 151 -14.38 18.95 -14.09
CA VAL A 151 -13.67 19.12 -12.81
C VAL A 151 -12.35 19.88 -12.97
N LEU A 152 -11.61 19.64 -14.06
CA LEU A 152 -10.35 20.33 -14.35
C LEU A 152 -10.57 21.77 -14.84
N SER A 153 -11.70 22.04 -15.49
CA SER A 153 -12.08 23.37 -15.97
C SER A 153 -12.66 24.30 -14.88
N ASP A 154 -12.90 23.78 -13.68
CA ASP A 154 -13.38 24.57 -12.55
C ASP A 154 -12.21 25.34 -11.91
N ALA A 155 -12.23 26.67 -12.04
CA ALA A 155 -11.19 27.54 -11.50
C ALA A 155 -11.11 27.48 -9.96
N ASP A 156 -12.23 27.22 -9.29
CA ASP A 156 -12.35 27.21 -7.84
C ASP A 156 -12.09 25.82 -7.23
N ASN A 157 -11.78 24.82 -8.05
CA ASN A 157 -11.54 23.45 -7.57
C ASN A 157 -10.33 23.37 -6.60
N PRO A 158 -10.56 23.08 -5.30
CA PRO A 158 -9.48 23.01 -4.32
C PRO A 158 -8.61 21.75 -4.47
N HIS A 159 -9.07 20.76 -5.24
CA HIS A 159 -8.40 19.48 -5.45
C HIS A 159 -7.76 19.37 -6.84
N LEU A 160 -7.69 20.47 -7.59
CA LEU A 160 -7.26 20.51 -8.98
C LEU A 160 -5.93 19.77 -9.24
N MET A 161 -4.94 19.94 -8.37
CA MET A 161 -3.64 19.25 -8.50
C MET A 161 -3.78 17.73 -8.43
N TYR A 162 -4.59 17.22 -7.49
CA TYR A 162 -4.81 15.78 -7.33
C TYR A 162 -5.63 15.20 -8.49
N ASP A 163 -6.63 15.93 -8.96
CA ASP A 163 -7.45 15.53 -10.11
C ASP A 163 -6.58 15.45 -11.37
N LEU A 164 -5.72 16.44 -11.61
CA LEU A 164 -4.79 16.45 -12.73
C LEU A 164 -3.71 15.36 -12.61
N LEU A 165 -3.15 15.14 -11.42
CA LEU A 165 -2.22 14.05 -11.16
C LEU A 165 -2.82 12.70 -11.60
N GLY A 166 -4.10 12.45 -11.28
CA GLY A 166 -4.80 11.24 -11.70
C GLY A 166 -4.84 11.06 -13.23
N VAL A 167 -5.09 12.15 -13.96
CA VAL A 167 -5.10 12.16 -15.44
C VAL A 167 -3.71 11.85 -15.99
N LEU A 168 -2.67 12.50 -15.44
CA LEU A 168 -1.29 12.29 -15.87
C LEU A 168 -0.83 10.86 -15.59
N LYS A 169 -1.25 10.28 -14.46
CA LYS A 169 -0.93 8.89 -14.14
C LYS A 169 -1.45 7.93 -15.21
N ALA A 170 -2.67 8.15 -15.71
CA ALA A 170 -3.30 7.26 -16.68
C ALA A 170 -2.76 7.41 -18.12
N ASN A 171 -2.21 8.58 -18.47
CA ASN A 171 -1.90 8.92 -19.87
C ASN A 171 -0.43 9.26 -20.15
N TYR A 172 0.37 9.56 -19.12
CA TYR A 172 1.73 10.09 -19.27
C TYR A 172 2.79 9.35 -18.47
N LEU A 173 2.40 8.54 -17.49
CA LEU A 173 3.37 7.87 -16.61
C LEU A 173 4.32 6.99 -17.43
N ASP A 174 3.79 6.23 -18.36
CA ASP A 174 4.47 5.38 -19.33
C ASP A 174 5.55 6.12 -20.15
N ARG A 175 5.40 7.42 -20.42
CA ARG A 175 6.41 8.22 -21.13
C ARG A 175 7.62 8.60 -20.27
N ILE A 176 7.45 8.65 -18.96
CA ILE A 176 8.50 9.08 -18.02
C ILE A 176 9.03 7.94 -17.16
N TYR A 177 8.29 6.82 -17.05
CA TYR A 177 8.59 5.73 -16.14
C TYR A 177 9.96 5.10 -16.41
N ILE A 178 10.68 4.83 -15.32
CA ILE A 178 11.93 4.06 -15.32
C ILE A 178 11.67 2.84 -14.44
N GLN A 179 11.95 1.65 -14.95
CA GLN A 179 11.78 0.42 -14.17
C GLN A 179 12.67 0.43 -12.92
N PRO A 180 12.13 0.08 -11.73
CA PRO A 180 12.91 0.03 -10.49
C PRO A 180 13.93 -1.12 -10.51
N THR A 181 15.11 -0.88 -9.91
CA THR A 181 16.20 -1.85 -9.79
C THR A 181 16.67 -1.97 -8.33
N ASP A 182 17.63 -1.14 -7.91
CA ASP A 182 18.35 -1.27 -6.63
C ASP A 182 17.47 -0.97 -5.41
N GLU A 183 16.30 -0.39 -5.62
CA GLU A 183 15.30 -0.16 -4.58
C GLU A 183 14.46 -1.42 -4.24
N LEU A 184 14.61 -2.52 -4.99
CA LEU A 184 13.80 -3.72 -4.86
C LEU A 184 14.54 -4.85 -4.13
N PRO A 185 14.25 -5.12 -2.84
CA PRO A 185 14.58 -6.42 -2.26
C PRO A 185 13.81 -7.54 -2.97
N SER A 186 14.28 -8.77 -2.85
CA SER A 186 13.46 -9.96 -3.14
C SER A 186 12.36 -10.12 -2.09
N ALA A 187 11.27 -10.78 -2.47
CA ALA A 187 10.17 -11.09 -1.54
C ALA A 187 10.63 -11.92 -0.33
N ALA A 188 11.57 -12.85 -0.54
CA ALA A 188 12.17 -13.64 0.53
C ALA A 188 12.97 -12.77 1.51
N GLU A 189 13.75 -11.79 1.04
CA GLU A 189 14.44 -10.83 1.91
C GLU A 189 13.46 -9.97 2.72
N VAL A 190 12.28 -9.63 2.17
CA VAL A 190 11.23 -8.92 2.91
C VAL A 190 10.68 -9.80 4.03
N VAL A 191 10.39 -11.08 3.75
CA VAL A 191 9.91 -12.04 4.75
C VAL A 191 10.94 -12.24 5.86
N GLU A 192 12.19 -12.55 5.49
CA GLU A 192 13.28 -12.75 6.46
C GLU A 192 13.48 -11.51 7.32
N PHE A 193 13.46 -10.33 6.72
CA PHE A 193 13.60 -9.08 7.46
C PHE A 193 12.44 -8.88 8.45
N ALA A 194 11.19 -9.05 8.00
CA ALA A 194 9.99 -8.92 8.84
C ALA A 194 10.04 -9.88 10.03
N ASP A 195 10.35 -11.16 9.80
CA ASP A 195 10.50 -12.16 10.85
C ASP A 195 11.61 -11.76 11.85
N SER A 196 12.74 -11.21 11.35
CA SER A 196 13.86 -10.77 12.18
C SER A 196 13.53 -9.59 13.12
N VAL A 197 12.46 -8.86 12.83
CA VAL A 197 11.99 -7.72 13.63
C VAL A 197 10.68 -8.00 14.36
N GLY A 198 10.13 -9.22 14.22
CA GLY A 198 8.86 -9.61 14.82
C GLY A 198 7.65 -8.92 14.20
N ALA A 199 7.75 -8.54 12.91
CA ALA A 199 6.65 -8.00 12.11
C ALA A 199 6.13 -9.07 11.14
N ILE A 200 5.00 -8.79 10.49
CA ILE A 200 4.33 -9.74 9.60
C ILE A 200 4.42 -9.24 8.15
N ALA A 201 5.26 -9.89 7.35
CA ALA A 201 5.26 -9.70 5.90
C ALA A 201 3.97 -10.26 5.28
N THR A 202 3.39 -9.49 4.38
CA THR A 202 2.04 -9.69 3.87
C THR A 202 2.00 -9.36 2.37
N TYR A 203 1.46 -10.27 1.56
CA TYR A 203 1.20 -10.00 0.14
C TYR A 203 -0.06 -9.17 -0.03
N ALA A 204 -0.05 -8.12 -0.87
CA ALA A 204 -1.20 -7.26 -1.10
C ALA A 204 -1.99 -7.67 -2.35
N TYR A 205 -2.94 -8.60 -2.21
CA TYR A 205 -3.78 -9.01 -3.32
C TYR A 205 -4.56 -7.83 -3.92
N LEU A 206 -4.43 -7.66 -5.24
CA LEU A 206 -5.16 -6.64 -5.99
C LEU A 206 -6.40 -7.23 -6.67
N GLY A 207 -6.22 -8.33 -7.40
CA GLY A 207 -7.26 -9.01 -8.15
C GLY A 207 -7.56 -8.35 -9.50
N ASP A 208 -8.12 -9.13 -10.42
CA ASP A 208 -8.49 -8.64 -11.75
C ASP A 208 -9.50 -7.49 -11.68
N VAL A 209 -9.32 -6.51 -12.55
CA VAL A 209 -10.28 -5.40 -12.70
C VAL A 209 -11.08 -5.67 -13.98
N SER A 210 -12.33 -6.11 -13.84
CA SER A 210 -13.30 -6.04 -14.94
C SER A 210 -13.71 -4.58 -15.17
N ALA A 211 -13.90 -4.17 -16.43
CA ALA A 211 -14.22 -2.79 -16.80
C ALA A 211 -15.32 -2.16 -15.90
N SER A 212 -15.09 -0.92 -15.45
CA SER A 212 -16.06 -0.16 -14.64
C SER A 212 -17.39 0.00 -15.41
N PRO A 213 -18.56 -0.08 -14.75
CA PRO A 213 -19.84 0.32 -15.34
C PRO A 213 -19.86 1.75 -15.90
N THR A 214 -18.93 2.61 -15.46
CA THR A 214 -18.78 3.99 -15.94
C THR A 214 -17.79 4.17 -17.10
N GLY A 215 -17.07 3.12 -17.50
CA GLY A 215 -16.11 3.16 -18.62
C GLY A 215 -14.74 3.80 -18.29
N ASP A 216 -14.52 4.29 -17.07
CA ASP A 216 -13.31 5.07 -16.73
C ASP A 216 -12.08 4.23 -16.34
N LYS A 217 -12.23 2.91 -16.12
CA LYS A 217 -11.12 2.00 -15.80
C LYS A 217 -10.98 0.94 -16.87
N LYS A 218 -9.78 0.83 -17.45
CA LYS A 218 -9.42 -0.24 -18.39
C LYS A 218 -9.52 -1.58 -17.67
N ALA A 219 -10.10 -2.57 -18.33
CA ALA A 219 -10.07 -3.94 -17.83
C ALA A 219 -8.61 -4.41 -17.81
N GLU A 220 -8.19 -5.04 -16.72
CA GLU A 220 -6.80 -5.39 -16.50
C GLU A 220 -6.70 -6.69 -15.70
N LYS A 221 -5.82 -7.57 -16.18
CA LYS A 221 -5.55 -8.89 -15.61
C LYS A 221 -4.35 -8.82 -14.68
N PHE A 222 -4.49 -9.45 -13.52
CA PHE A 222 -3.53 -9.55 -12.44
C PHE A 222 -3.49 -11.02 -11.96
N GLU A 223 -3.78 -11.28 -10.68
CA GLU A 223 -3.47 -12.57 -10.05
C GLU A 223 -4.50 -13.69 -10.22
N ASP A 224 -5.75 -13.38 -10.58
CA ASP A 224 -6.89 -14.30 -10.43
C ASP A 224 -6.70 -15.63 -11.16
N ASP A 225 -6.08 -15.59 -12.35
CA ASP A 225 -5.88 -16.78 -13.20
C ASP A 225 -4.80 -17.74 -12.65
N PHE A 226 -4.07 -17.36 -11.60
CA PHE A 226 -2.98 -18.16 -11.03
C PHE A 226 -2.85 -18.13 -9.50
N LEU A 227 -3.96 -17.89 -8.80
CA LEU A 227 -3.95 -17.79 -7.34
C LEU A 227 -3.41 -19.04 -6.63
N ASP A 228 -3.68 -20.26 -7.10
CA ASP A 228 -3.15 -21.47 -6.47
C ASP A 228 -1.61 -21.50 -6.47
N GLU A 229 -1.00 -21.25 -7.63
CA GLU A 229 0.47 -21.17 -7.78
C GLU A 229 1.05 -20.01 -6.95
N LEU A 230 0.34 -18.88 -6.88
CA LEU A 230 0.74 -17.74 -6.06
C LEU A 230 0.77 -18.12 -4.57
N PHE A 231 -0.27 -18.77 -4.05
CA PHE A 231 -0.35 -19.15 -2.65
C PHE A 231 0.67 -20.23 -2.27
N GLU A 232 0.90 -21.22 -3.14
CA GLU A 232 1.97 -22.20 -2.97
C GLU A 232 3.35 -21.52 -2.88
N TYR A 233 3.62 -20.55 -3.78
CA TYR A 233 4.89 -19.82 -3.75
C TYR A 233 5.01 -18.94 -2.50
N MET A 234 3.96 -18.19 -2.15
CA MET A 234 3.92 -17.38 -0.92
C MET A 234 4.24 -18.24 0.30
N GLU A 235 3.63 -19.42 0.40
CA GLU A 235 3.92 -20.35 1.47
C GLU A 235 5.39 -20.82 1.46
N SER A 236 5.92 -21.16 0.28
CA SER A 236 7.30 -21.64 0.13
C SER A 236 8.38 -20.64 0.57
N ILE A 237 8.10 -19.33 0.45
CA ILE A 237 9.00 -18.26 0.90
C ILE A 237 8.71 -17.76 2.32
N GLY A 238 7.75 -18.38 3.02
CA GLY A 238 7.45 -18.08 4.42
C GLY A 238 6.41 -16.97 4.65
N LEU A 239 5.68 -16.52 3.62
CA LEU A 239 4.59 -15.55 3.82
C LEU A 239 3.42 -16.20 4.56
N ARG A 240 2.97 -15.56 5.63
CA ARG A 240 1.91 -16.05 6.52
C ARG A 240 0.70 -15.14 6.58
N ALA A 241 0.61 -14.16 5.69
CA ALA A 241 -0.47 -13.19 5.65
C ALA A 241 -0.75 -12.70 4.23
N VAL A 242 -2.01 -12.39 3.97
CA VAL A 242 -2.50 -11.74 2.75
C VAL A 242 -3.37 -10.56 3.13
N THR A 243 -3.23 -9.44 2.41
CA THR A 243 -4.10 -8.27 2.57
C THR A 243 -4.86 -8.00 1.28
N TYR A 244 -6.12 -7.58 1.41
CA TYR A 244 -6.99 -7.24 0.28
C TYR A 244 -7.97 -6.12 0.65
N MET A 245 -8.77 -5.65 -0.31
CA MET A 245 -9.62 -4.48 -0.15
C MET A 245 -11.05 -4.79 -0.58
N PRO A 246 -11.95 -5.21 0.32
CA PRO A 246 -13.33 -5.58 -0.02
C PRO A 246 -14.09 -4.60 -0.93
N PRO A 247 -13.92 -3.27 -0.82
CA PRO A 247 -14.57 -2.32 -1.75
C PRO A 247 -14.06 -2.36 -3.21
N ARG A 248 -12.95 -3.05 -3.47
CA ARG A 248 -12.30 -3.15 -4.80
C ARG A 248 -12.41 -4.54 -5.42
N ASN A 249 -12.86 -5.53 -4.66
CA ASN A 249 -12.90 -6.92 -5.10
C ASN A 249 -14.36 -7.39 -5.27
N THR A 250 -14.60 -8.26 -6.25
CA THR A 250 -15.92 -8.87 -6.42
C THR A 250 -16.20 -9.88 -5.30
N PRO A 251 -17.47 -10.23 -5.04
CA PRO A 251 -17.80 -11.28 -4.09
C PRO A 251 -17.08 -12.61 -4.36
N GLU A 252 -16.93 -12.99 -5.63
CA GLU A 252 -16.25 -14.22 -6.05
C GLU A 252 -14.75 -14.16 -5.77
N GLN A 253 -14.11 -13.02 -6.02
CA GLN A 253 -12.71 -12.79 -5.66
C GLN A 253 -12.49 -12.90 -4.15
N LEU A 254 -13.39 -12.31 -3.36
CA LEU A 254 -13.30 -12.35 -1.89
C LEU A 254 -13.49 -13.77 -1.35
N GLU A 255 -14.49 -14.51 -1.85
CA GLU A 255 -14.68 -15.92 -1.50
C GLU A 255 -13.45 -16.76 -1.85
N ARG A 256 -12.86 -16.54 -3.03
CA ARG A 256 -11.69 -17.27 -3.49
C ARG A 256 -10.46 -17.00 -2.62
N ILE A 257 -10.18 -15.74 -2.32
CA ILE A 257 -9.04 -15.35 -1.49
C ILE A 257 -9.21 -15.84 -0.05
N HIS A 258 -10.41 -15.73 0.52
CA HIS A 258 -10.70 -16.25 1.85
C HIS A 258 -10.47 -17.77 1.91
N ALA A 259 -10.97 -18.53 0.93
CA ALA A 259 -10.78 -19.98 0.89
C ALA A 259 -9.30 -20.38 0.80
N LEU A 260 -8.50 -19.66 -0.01
CA LEU A 260 -7.06 -19.90 -0.13
C LEU A 260 -6.31 -19.50 1.14
N ALA A 261 -6.62 -18.34 1.73
CA ALA A 261 -6.01 -17.90 2.97
C ALA A 261 -6.27 -18.92 4.11
N ALA A 262 -7.50 -19.40 4.23
CA ALA A 262 -7.87 -20.45 5.16
C ALA A 262 -7.09 -21.75 4.87
N ALA A 263 -7.06 -22.24 3.63
CA ALA A 263 -6.37 -23.47 3.27
C ALA A 263 -4.86 -23.44 3.57
N HIS A 264 -4.22 -22.27 3.41
CA HIS A 264 -2.80 -22.06 3.65
C HIS A 264 -2.47 -21.47 5.04
N GLY A 265 -3.45 -21.39 5.95
CA GLY A 265 -3.26 -20.86 7.31
C GLY A 265 -2.65 -19.45 7.31
N MET A 266 -3.13 -18.56 6.44
CA MET A 266 -2.67 -17.19 6.32
C MET A 266 -3.59 -16.21 7.06
N LEU A 267 -2.98 -15.28 7.79
CA LEU A 267 -3.70 -14.17 8.39
C LEU A 267 -4.26 -13.27 7.29
N GLU A 268 -5.57 -13.03 7.34
CA GLU A 268 -6.24 -12.11 6.44
C GLU A 268 -6.26 -10.71 7.06
N ILE A 269 -5.85 -9.73 6.26
CA ILE A 269 -5.85 -8.33 6.64
C ILE A 269 -6.68 -7.55 5.63
N SER A 270 -7.45 -6.58 6.09
CA SER A 270 -8.21 -5.70 5.22
C SER A 270 -7.82 -4.25 5.42
N GLY A 271 -7.74 -3.51 4.31
CA GLY A 271 -7.46 -2.09 4.31
C GLY A 271 -8.03 -1.40 3.08
N VAL A 272 -7.97 -0.07 3.06
CA VAL A 272 -8.27 0.73 1.86
C VAL A 272 -7.15 1.74 1.71
N ASP A 273 -6.54 1.80 0.52
CA ASP A 273 -5.53 2.83 0.25
C ASP A 273 -6.18 4.19 0.09
N ILE A 274 -5.85 5.11 0.98
CA ILE A 274 -6.26 6.52 0.91
C ILE A 274 -5.06 7.36 0.49
N ASN A 275 -5.15 7.95 -0.71
CA ASN A 275 -4.06 8.67 -1.37
C ASN A 275 -4.47 10.04 -1.93
N GLN A 276 -5.74 10.43 -1.82
CA GLN A 276 -6.24 11.72 -2.30
C GLN A 276 -7.38 12.27 -1.42
N PRO A 277 -7.55 13.60 -1.34
CA PRO A 277 -8.53 14.22 -0.45
C PRO A 277 -9.99 13.89 -0.76
N ARG A 278 -10.30 13.44 -1.99
CA ARG A 278 -11.66 13.04 -2.38
C ARG A 278 -12.04 11.64 -1.89
N GLN A 279 -11.09 10.82 -1.45
CA GLN A 279 -11.39 9.47 -0.96
C GLN A 279 -12.01 9.51 0.43
N ARG A 280 -13.02 8.67 0.64
CA ARG A 280 -13.65 8.50 1.96
C ARG A 280 -12.79 7.59 2.82
N PHE A 281 -12.67 7.93 4.09
CA PHE A 281 -12.02 7.10 5.11
C PHE A 281 -12.93 5.99 5.66
N THR A 282 -14.19 5.93 5.24
CA THR A 282 -15.16 4.91 5.66
C THR A 282 -15.21 3.75 4.68
N CYS A 283 -15.27 2.52 5.19
CA CYS A 283 -15.48 1.30 4.42
C CYS A 283 -16.78 0.64 4.92
N GLU A 284 -17.89 0.84 4.21
CA GLU A 284 -19.20 0.31 4.63
C GLU A 284 -19.29 -1.20 4.42
N GLU A 285 -18.58 -1.70 3.42
CA GLU A 285 -18.45 -3.09 3.06
C GLU A 285 -17.99 -3.93 4.25
N LEU A 286 -16.99 -3.44 5.01
CA LEU A 286 -16.47 -4.13 6.21
C LEU A 286 -17.44 -4.19 7.40
N ARG A 287 -18.61 -3.55 7.32
CA ARG A 287 -19.67 -3.68 8.33
C ARG A 287 -20.58 -4.88 8.08
N ARG A 288 -20.44 -5.55 6.94
CA ARG A 288 -21.23 -6.72 6.60
C ARG A 288 -20.84 -7.90 7.53
N PRO A 289 -21.80 -8.68 8.04
CA PRO A 289 -21.52 -9.75 9.02
C PRO A 289 -20.47 -10.77 8.56
N GLU A 290 -20.41 -11.07 7.27
CA GLU A 290 -19.44 -11.99 6.66
C GLU A 290 -17.98 -11.51 6.73
N PHE A 291 -17.73 -10.24 7.04
CA PHE A 291 -16.38 -9.70 7.26
C PHE A 291 -16.08 -9.42 8.74
N ALA A 292 -16.89 -9.95 9.66
CA ALA A 292 -16.64 -9.81 11.09
C ALA A 292 -15.25 -10.33 11.49
N ASP A 293 -14.81 -11.45 10.90
CA ASP A 293 -13.51 -12.06 11.19
C ASP A 293 -12.33 -11.16 10.78
N LEU A 294 -12.48 -10.35 9.72
CA LEU A 294 -11.46 -9.35 9.33
C LEU A 294 -11.32 -8.24 10.38
N ASN A 295 -12.42 -7.88 11.05
CA ASN A 295 -12.37 -6.94 12.16
C ASN A 295 -11.67 -7.56 13.39
N GLU A 296 -11.96 -8.84 13.71
CA GLU A 296 -11.24 -9.55 14.78
C GLU A 296 -9.74 -9.66 14.46
N ALA A 297 -9.37 -10.02 13.24
CA ALA A 297 -7.99 -10.09 12.78
C ALA A 297 -7.27 -8.74 12.90
N THR A 298 -7.96 -7.64 12.60
CA THR A 298 -7.42 -6.28 12.77
C THR A 298 -7.11 -5.98 14.24
N TRP A 299 -8.01 -6.32 15.17
CA TRP A 299 -7.75 -6.14 16.60
C TRP A 299 -6.65 -7.07 17.11
N ALA A 300 -6.57 -8.29 16.59
CA ALA A 300 -5.49 -9.21 16.92
C ALA A 300 -4.13 -8.66 16.46
N LEU A 301 -4.08 -7.94 15.33
CA LEU A 301 -2.87 -7.28 14.83
C LEU A 301 -2.48 -6.06 15.69
N VAL A 302 -3.45 -5.31 16.23
CA VAL A 302 -3.19 -4.26 17.22
C VAL A 302 -2.56 -4.87 18.49
N ALA A 303 -3.12 -5.98 18.98
CA ALA A 303 -2.54 -6.71 20.10
C ALA A 303 -1.14 -7.21 19.78
N HIS A 304 -0.94 -7.81 18.60
CA HIS A 304 0.36 -8.34 18.17
C HIS A 304 1.48 -7.31 18.33
N GLU A 305 1.34 -6.11 17.75
CA GLU A 305 2.39 -5.09 17.82
C GLU A 305 2.68 -4.68 19.26
N ALA A 306 1.62 -4.39 20.02
CA ALA A 306 1.75 -3.90 21.39
C ALA A 306 2.38 -4.95 22.31
N LEU A 307 1.94 -6.21 22.21
CA LEU A 307 2.42 -7.30 23.05
C LEU A 307 3.83 -7.75 22.64
N SER A 308 4.12 -7.84 21.34
CA SER A 308 5.45 -8.23 20.84
C SER A 308 6.50 -7.14 21.11
N SER A 309 6.07 -5.90 21.37
CA SER A 309 6.94 -4.83 21.87
C SER A 309 7.37 -5.03 23.33
N VAL A 310 6.61 -5.79 24.11
CA VAL A 310 6.89 -6.12 25.52
C VAL A 310 7.64 -7.45 25.63
N ASP A 311 7.09 -8.49 24.99
CA ASP A 311 7.68 -9.82 24.94
C ASP A 311 7.57 -10.40 23.52
N PRO A 312 8.69 -10.57 22.80
CA PRO A 312 8.70 -11.16 21.46
C PRO A 312 8.05 -12.56 21.36
N SER A 313 7.88 -13.28 22.46
CA SER A 313 7.18 -14.57 22.49
C SER A 313 5.67 -14.45 22.20
N LEU A 314 5.09 -13.26 22.42
CA LEU A 314 3.67 -12.94 22.19
C LEU A 314 3.37 -12.56 20.72
N HIS A 315 4.16 -13.10 19.79
CA HIS A 315 3.94 -12.91 18.36
C HIS A 315 2.67 -13.65 17.91
N LEU A 316 1.72 -12.96 17.26
CA LEU A 316 0.40 -13.52 16.87
C LEU A 316 0.51 -14.78 16.02
N LEU A 317 1.41 -14.80 15.03
CA LEU A 317 1.60 -15.98 14.16
C LEU A 317 2.61 -16.99 14.69
N GLY A 318 3.10 -16.78 15.92
CA GLY A 318 4.21 -17.52 16.49
C GLY A 318 5.54 -17.15 15.83
N ARG A 319 6.65 -17.55 16.48
CA ARG A 319 8.02 -17.27 15.98
C ARG A 319 8.58 -18.38 15.11
N THR A 320 8.02 -19.58 15.17
CA THR A 320 8.50 -20.74 14.39
C THR A 320 7.33 -21.52 13.83
N GLY A 321 7.41 -21.86 12.55
CA GLY A 321 6.41 -22.66 11.85
C GLY A 321 5.15 -21.88 11.44
N ARG A 322 4.28 -22.58 10.71
CA ARG A 322 2.97 -22.11 10.27
C ARG A 322 1.90 -22.73 11.17
N LEU A 323 0.95 -21.91 11.62
CA LEU A 323 -0.20 -22.38 12.39
C LEU A 323 -1.16 -23.14 11.48
N THR A 324 -1.87 -24.13 12.01
CA THR A 324 -3.04 -24.67 11.30
C THR A 324 -4.13 -23.59 11.24
N PRO A 325 -5.08 -23.70 10.30
CA PRO A 325 -6.17 -22.73 10.19
C PRO A 325 -6.97 -22.58 11.49
N GLU A 326 -7.21 -23.69 12.19
CA GLU A 326 -7.93 -23.71 13.48
C GLU A 326 -7.13 -23.01 14.57
N ALA A 327 -5.82 -23.28 14.66
CA ALA A 327 -4.94 -22.64 15.65
C ALA A 327 -4.77 -21.14 15.39
N LEU A 328 -4.75 -20.72 14.12
CA LEU A 328 -4.73 -19.31 13.73
C LEU A 328 -6.04 -18.62 14.14
N ALA A 329 -7.19 -19.22 13.83
CA ALA A 329 -8.50 -18.68 14.20
C ALA A 329 -8.65 -18.56 15.73
N GLU A 330 -8.22 -19.59 16.48
CA GLU A 330 -8.20 -19.55 17.94
C GLU A 330 -7.34 -18.40 18.46
N ARG A 331 -6.12 -18.25 17.93
CA ARG A 331 -5.24 -17.15 18.33
C ARG A 331 -5.80 -15.77 18.00
N ILE A 332 -6.43 -15.58 16.84
CA ILE A 332 -7.11 -14.33 16.51
C ILE A 332 -8.18 -14.02 17.55
N SER A 333 -9.01 -15.00 17.91
CA SER A 333 -10.07 -14.84 18.91
C SER A 333 -9.54 -14.48 20.31
N GLN A 334 -8.35 -14.98 20.66
CA GLN A 334 -7.69 -14.70 21.94
C GLN A 334 -7.04 -13.29 21.94
N TYR A 335 -6.45 -12.88 20.83
CA TYR A 335 -5.72 -11.60 20.72
C TYR A 335 -6.65 -10.41 20.48
N ALA A 336 -7.76 -10.60 19.77
CA ALA A 336 -8.66 -9.49 19.42
C ALA A 336 -9.22 -8.72 20.65
N PRO A 337 -9.68 -9.38 21.73
CA PRO A 337 -10.08 -8.68 22.96
C PRO A 337 -8.93 -7.90 23.60
N LEU A 338 -7.69 -8.41 23.53
CA LEU A 338 -6.50 -7.74 24.07
C LEU A 338 -6.20 -6.45 23.28
N GLY A 339 -6.38 -6.49 21.95
CA GLY A 339 -6.18 -5.32 21.09
C GLY A 339 -7.16 -4.20 21.39
N ARG A 340 -8.43 -4.54 21.65
CA ARG A 340 -9.45 -3.57 22.09
C ARG A 340 -9.11 -2.97 23.44
N ALA A 341 -8.75 -3.80 24.42
CA ALA A 341 -8.34 -3.34 25.75
C ALA A 341 -7.20 -2.31 25.69
N ILE A 342 -6.19 -2.57 24.83
CA ILE A 342 -5.07 -1.65 24.62
C ILE A 342 -5.54 -0.35 23.96
N ALA A 343 -6.42 -0.42 22.96
CA ALA A 343 -6.99 0.77 22.32
C ALA A 343 -7.87 1.61 23.27
N ASP A 344 -8.55 0.95 24.22
CA ASP A 344 -9.32 1.57 25.29
C ASP A 344 -8.44 2.15 26.42
N GLY A 345 -7.11 1.99 26.31
CA GLY A 345 -6.12 2.64 27.17
C GLY A 345 -5.49 1.74 28.24
N GLU A 346 -5.71 0.43 28.22
CA GLU A 346 -4.98 -0.48 29.11
C GLU A 346 -3.49 -0.53 28.76
N ASP A 347 -2.65 -0.61 29.79
CA ASP A 347 -1.20 -0.72 29.63
C ASP A 347 -0.80 -2.06 29.00
N ALA A 348 0.02 -1.99 27.94
CA ALA A 348 0.41 -3.17 27.16
C ALA A 348 1.19 -4.21 28.00
N ALA A 349 1.98 -3.79 28.99
CA ALA A 349 2.73 -4.74 29.84
C ALA A 349 1.80 -5.48 30.81
N ALA A 350 0.78 -4.79 31.34
CA ALA A 350 -0.27 -5.43 32.13
C ALA A 350 -1.08 -6.44 31.30
N VAL A 351 -1.41 -6.09 30.05
CA VAL A 351 -2.10 -6.99 29.12
C VAL A 351 -1.23 -8.19 28.76
N ALA A 352 0.07 -7.98 28.51
CA ALA A 352 1.04 -9.03 28.20
C ALA A 352 1.14 -10.08 29.31
N ALA A 353 1.17 -9.67 30.58
CA ALA A 353 1.20 -10.60 31.71
C ALA A 353 -0.02 -11.54 31.75
N ARG A 354 -1.19 -11.09 31.26
CA ARG A 354 -2.38 -11.92 31.12
C ARG A 354 -2.35 -12.78 29.85
N ALA A 355 -1.71 -12.31 28.78
CA ALA A 355 -1.56 -13.07 27.54
C ALA A 355 -0.62 -14.27 27.70
N THR A 356 0.40 -14.17 28.57
CA THR A 356 1.32 -15.29 28.87
C THR A 356 0.63 -16.50 29.51
N SER A 357 -0.58 -16.36 30.07
CA SER A 357 -1.37 -17.52 30.54
C SER A 357 -2.23 -18.18 29.47
N ILE A 358 -2.24 -17.61 28.26
CA ILE A 358 -2.99 -18.10 27.08
C ILE A 358 -2.06 -18.83 26.09
N ASN A 359 -0.80 -18.39 26.00
CA ASN A 359 0.27 -19.09 25.26
C ASN A 359 0.80 -20.31 26.02
#